data_AF-A0A5B8CVP4-F1
#
_entry.id   AF-A0A5B8CVP4-F1
#
_cell.length_a   1.000
_cell.length_b   1.000
_cell.length_c   1.000
_cell.angle_alpha   90.00
_cell.angle_beta   90.00
_cell.angle_gamma   90.00
#
_symmetry.space_group_name_H-M   'P 1'
#
loop_
_entity.id
_entity.type
_entity.pdbx_description
1 polymer ?
#
loop_
_entity_poly.entity_id
_entity_poly.type
_entity_poly.pdbx_seq_one_letter_code
_entity_poly.pdbx_strand_id
1 'polypeptide(L)'
;MTLKMAIASAMLSLATTATYAGNFTNVPYTTPNATVVNGATNPVADQLFLDATSITWATGFDGLVAQSINYSATAGNGTLTLLSFRENDDILLAGQEVGDLYDFVYRDSLDGKLVFGTRVILEGEEEEEEEVEEGEEFEVELNFIYRGGFTNYTTAAAWTFLGDNDLRMYNAARTDSYELDAPFDADADLIRFQADISPEEGNPISGLYLVKTDATAFSLAANAIGYYQAGEEGQAVVGEFIAGFAPTAVPEPENYALMMLGLGAIAFARRQQKKA
;
A
#
# COMPACT_ATOMS: atom_id res chain seq x y z
N MET A 1 13.97 -27.51 -11.97
CA MET A 1 14.14 -26.36 -12.89
C MET A 1 12.75 -25.88 -13.24
N THR A 2 12.19 -25.02 -12.40
CA THR A 2 10.77 -24.62 -12.44
C THR A 2 10.61 -23.29 -13.16
N LEU A 3 9.70 -23.28 -14.13
CA LEU A 3 9.42 -22.19 -15.04
C LEU A 3 8.74 -21.04 -14.29
N LYS A 4 9.40 -19.88 -14.20
CA LYS A 4 8.79 -18.64 -13.68
C LYS A 4 7.74 -18.16 -14.70
N MET A 5 6.46 -18.29 -14.38
CA MET A 5 5.39 -17.67 -15.15
C MET A 5 5.31 -16.19 -14.81
N ALA A 6 5.63 -15.34 -15.78
CA ALA A 6 5.20 -13.95 -15.78
C ALA A 6 3.72 -13.91 -16.16
N ILE A 7 2.85 -13.50 -15.24
CA ILE A 7 1.44 -13.25 -15.52
C ILE A 7 1.34 -11.84 -16.09
N ALA A 8 1.00 -11.74 -17.38
CA ALA A 8 0.60 -10.49 -18.01
C ALA A 8 -0.92 -10.32 -17.79
N SER A 9 -1.31 -9.36 -16.97
CA SER A 9 -2.72 -9.03 -16.71
C SER A 9 -3.34 -8.33 -17.92
N ALA A 10 -4.49 -8.85 -18.37
CA ALA A 10 -5.28 -8.29 -19.47
C ALA A 10 -5.93 -6.96 -19.05
N MET A 11 -5.63 -5.89 -19.78
CA MET A 11 -6.21 -4.57 -19.57
C MET A 11 -7.54 -4.43 -20.32
N LEU A 12 -8.59 -4.05 -19.60
CA LEU A 12 -9.74 -3.36 -20.19
C LEU A 12 -9.64 -1.89 -19.77
N SER A 13 -9.04 -1.06 -20.62
CA SER A 13 -8.93 0.38 -20.38
C SER A 13 -10.27 1.07 -20.70
N LEU A 14 -11.12 1.23 -19.70
CA LEU A 14 -12.16 2.26 -19.74
C LEU A 14 -11.46 3.60 -19.48
N ALA A 15 -11.55 4.53 -20.43
CA ALA A 15 -11.01 5.87 -20.29
C ALA A 15 -11.75 6.59 -19.14
N THR A 16 -11.09 6.75 -18.00
CA THR A 16 -11.63 7.45 -16.83
C THR A 16 -11.09 8.88 -16.84
N THR A 17 -11.98 9.86 -16.83
CA THR A 17 -11.61 11.27 -16.73
C THR A 17 -11.13 11.56 -15.31
N ALA A 18 -9.88 12.01 -15.18
CA ALA A 18 -9.27 12.42 -13.92
C ALA A 18 -9.94 13.69 -13.38
N THR A 19 -10.80 13.56 -12.36
CA THR A 19 -11.11 14.68 -11.44
C THR A 19 -11.79 14.28 -10.13
N TYR A 20 -12.13 13.00 -9.91
CA TYR A 20 -12.78 12.59 -8.67
C TYR A 20 -12.01 11.45 -8.01
N ALA A 21 -11.71 11.60 -6.73
CA ALA A 21 -11.14 10.55 -5.87
C ALA A 21 -12.19 9.47 -5.50
N GLY A 22 -13.44 9.64 -5.96
CA GLY A 22 -14.53 8.75 -5.56
C GLY A 22 -14.84 8.98 -4.09
N ASN A 23 -14.86 7.87 -3.35
CA ASN A 23 -15.04 7.82 -1.90
C ASN A 23 -13.73 8.01 -1.10
N PHE A 24 -12.59 8.17 -1.77
CA PHE A 24 -11.30 8.40 -1.12
C PHE A 24 -11.04 9.90 -0.98
N THR A 25 -10.23 10.31 -0.01
CA THR A 25 -9.86 11.71 0.16
C THR A 25 -8.56 12.02 -0.55
N ASN A 26 -8.56 13.04 -1.40
CA ASN A 26 -7.39 13.46 -2.16
C ASN A 26 -6.24 13.86 -1.22
N VAL A 27 -5.03 13.35 -1.47
CA VAL A 27 -3.79 13.73 -0.77
C VAL A 27 -2.97 14.60 -1.72
N PRO A 28 -3.09 15.94 -1.64
CA PRO A 28 -2.51 16.82 -2.64
C PRO A 28 -0.98 16.91 -2.51
N TYR A 29 -0.31 17.02 -3.66
CA TYR A 29 1.09 17.40 -3.74
C TYR A 29 1.19 18.92 -3.84
N THR A 30 1.65 19.57 -2.77
CA THR A 30 1.89 21.02 -2.75
C THR A 30 3.34 21.24 -2.33
N THR A 31 4.07 22.09 -3.04
CA THR A 31 5.47 22.39 -2.71
C THR A 31 5.61 23.82 -2.16
N PRO A 32 6.56 24.06 -1.24
CA PRO A 32 7.54 23.10 -0.72
C PRO A 32 6.98 22.19 0.38
N ASN A 33 5.89 22.56 1.04
CA ASN A 33 5.40 21.85 2.23
C ASN A 33 4.24 20.91 1.92
N ALA A 34 4.33 19.69 2.46
CA ALA A 34 3.26 18.70 2.36
C ALA A 34 1.97 19.24 2.98
N THR A 35 0.83 18.95 2.34
CA THR A 35 -0.49 19.21 2.91
C THR A 35 -0.94 17.97 3.66
N VAL A 36 -1.22 18.12 4.95
CA VAL A 36 -1.70 17.04 5.81
C VAL A 36 -3.21 16.94 5.72
N VAL A 37 -3.71 15.74 5.41
CA VAL A 37 -5.13 15.40 5.45
C VAL A 37 -5.40 14.66 6.76
N ASN A 38 -6.08 15.32 7.68
CA ASN A 38 -6.39 14.73 8.99
C ASN A 38 -7.64 13.84 8.93
N GLY A 39 -7.56 12.69 9.60
CA GLY A 39 -8.72 11.87 9.93
C GLY A 39 -9.46 12.40 11.16
N ALA A 40 -10.42 11.62 11.65
CA ALA A 40 -11.18 11.94 12.85
C ALA A 40 -11.32 10.72 13.75
N THR A 41 -11.40 10.92 15.06
CA THR A 41 -11.61 9.81 16.01
C THR A 41 -12.94 9.11 15.82
N ASN A 42 -13.99 9.85 15.42
CA ASN A 42 -15.29 9.27 15.12
C ASN A 42 -15.32 8.83 13.64
N PRO A 43 -15.42 7.51 13.34
CA PRO A 43 -15.38 7.01 11.97
C PRO A 43 -16.44 7.64 11.06
N VAL A 44 -17.63 7.94 11.59
CA VAL A 44 -18.72 8.57 10.82
C VAL A 44 -18.37 9.99 10.35
N ALA A 45 -17.49 10.68 11.07
CA ALA A 45 -17.02 12.03 10.74
C ALA A 45 -15.63 12.02 10.06
N ASP A 46 -15.00 10.85 9.92
CA ASP A 46 -13.68 10.72 9.35
C ASP A 46 -13.75 10.67 7.82
N GLN A 47 -13.18 11.68 7.17
CA GLN A 47 -13.11 11.76 5.71
C GLN A 47 -12.23 10.68 5.07
N LEU A 48 -11.34 10.06 5.85
CA LEU A 48 -10.46 8.98 5.39
C LEU A 48 -11.10 7.60 5.61
N PHE A 49 -12.21 7.49 6.34
CA PHE A 49 -12.81 6.20 6.66
C PHE A 49 -13.73 5.68 5.54
N LEU A 50 -13.52 4.42 5.17
CA LEU A 50 -14.48 3.61 4.42
C LEU A 50 -15.12 2.60 5.36
N ASP A 51 -16.45 2.59 5.41
CA ASP A 51 -17.20 1.63 6.21
C ASP A 51 -17.33 0.30 5.46
N ALA A 52 -16.53 -0.70 5.83
CA ALA A 52 -16.63 -2.05 5.29
C ALA A 52 -17.95 -2.71 5.71
N THR A 53 -18.91 -2.71 4.79
CA THR A 53 -20.24 -3.30 5.00
C THR A 53 -20.28 -4.82 4.87
N SER A 54 -19.36 -5.41 4.12
CA SER A 54 -19.16 -6.86 4.06
C SER A 54 -17.81 -7.20 3.45
N ILE A 55 -17.17 -8.25 3.96
CA ILE A 55 -15.88 -8.74 3.48
C ILE A 55 -16.04 -10.18 3.00
N THR A 56 -15.50 -10.48 1.82
CA THR A 56 -15.29 -11.86 1.36
C THR A 56 -13.83 -12.20 1.48
N TRP A 57 -13.52 -13.23 2.26
CA TRP A 57 -12.15 -13.67 2.53
C TRP A 57 -11.65 -14.66 1.47
N ALA A 58 -10.36 -14.58 1.14
CA ALA A 58 -9.70 -15.60 0.35
C ALA A 58 -9.60 -16.91 1.15
N THR A 59 -9.79 -18.04 0.47
CA THR A 59 -9.69 -19.36 1.11
C THR A 59 -8.23 -19.68 1.43
N GLY A 60 -7.96 -20.16 2.65
CA GLY A 60 -6.63 -20.59 3.08
C GLY A 60 -5.74 -19.51 3.68
N PHE A 61 -6.31 -18.35 4.02
CA PHE A 61 -5.59 -17.20 4.62
C PHE A 61 -6.24 -16.72 5.92
N ASP A 62 -7.05 -17.56 6.59
CA ASP A 62 -7.60 -17.35 7.94
C ASP A 62 -8.16 -15.94 8.26
N GLY A 63 -8.74 -15.25 7.26
CA GLY A 63 -9.30 -13.91 7.45
C GLY A 63 -8.27 -12.77 7.37
N LEU A 64 -7.09 -13.02 6.80
CA LEU A 64 -6.02 -12.03 6.63
C LEU A 64 -6.07 -11.38 5.24
N VAL A 65 -6.50 -12.15 4.23
CA VAL A 65 -6.57 -11.69 2.84
C VAL A 65 -8.03 -11.48 2.42
N ALA A 66 -8.46 -10.22 2.35
CA ALA A 66 -9.77 -9.84 1.84
C ALA A 66 -9.79 -9.92 0.30
N GLN A 67 -10.52 -10.91 -0.25
CA GLN A 67 -10.74 -11.09 -1.68
C GLN A 67 -11.64 -9.99 -2.26
N SER A 68 -12.63 -9.54 -1.49
CA SER A 68 -13.40 -8.34 -1.79
C SER A 68 -13.90 -7.63 -0.54
N ILE A 69 -14.01 -6.31 -0.62
CA ILE A 69 -14.54 -5.44 0.44
C ILE A 69 -15.64 -4.59 -0.18
N ASN A 70 -16.89 -4.82 0.21
CA ASN A 70 -17.98 -3.89 -0.10
C ASN A 70 -17.97 -2.80 0.95
N TYR A 71 -17.94 -1.55 0.52
CA TYR A 71 -17.79 -0.43 1.43
C TYR A 71 -18.82 0.67 1.15
N SER A 72 -19.14 1.43 2.20
CA SER A 72 -19.92 2.66 2.12
C SER A 72 -19.07 3.86 2.51
N ALA A 73 -19.34 5.01 1.91
CA ALA A 73 -18.70 6.28 2.21
C ALA A 73 -19.62 7.44 1.81
N THR A 74 -19.26 8.67 2.18
CA THR A 74 -20.12 9.84 2.01
C THR A 74 -20.58 10.07 0.56
N ALA A 75 -19.74 9.75 -0.44
CA ALA A 75 -20.06 9.95 -1.85
C ALA A 75 -20.75 8.76 -2.53
N GLY A 76 -20.91 7.61 -1.84
CA GLY A 76 -21.61 6.43 -2.35
C GLY A 76 -21.04 5.11 -1.84
N ASN A 77 -21.41 4.01 -2.49
CA ASN A 77 -20.98 2.66 -2.14
C ASN A 77 -20.13 2.07 -3.26
N GLY A 78 -19.12 1.27 -2.91
CA GLY A 78 -18.25 0.60 -3.88
C GLY A 78 -17.82 -0.79 -3.43
N THR A 79 -17.02 -1.43 -4.27
CA THR A 79 -16.41 -2.72 -3.99
C THR A 79 -14.94 -2.66 -4.39
N LEU A 80 -14.05 -2.95 -3.44
CA LEU A 80 -12.66 -3.24 -3.72
C LEU A 80 -12.55 -4.73 -4.07
N THR A 81 -12.11 -5.04 -5.29
CA THR A 81 -11.91 -6.43 -5.75
C THR A 81 -10.42 -6.71 -5.88
N LEU A 82 -9.94 -7.74 -5.17
CA LEU A 82 -8.52 -8.07 -5.14
C LEU A 82 -8.03 -8.52 -6.53
N LEU A 83 -6.96 -7.89 -7.01
CA LEU A 83 -6.25 -8.24 -8.25
C LEU A 83 -5.00 -9.08 -7.96
N SER A 84 -4.25 -8.69 -6.93
CA SER A 84 -3.03 -9.34 -6.51
C SER A 84 -2.74 -8.98 -5.06
N PHE A 85 -2.03 -9.86 -4.36
CA PHE A 85 -1.49 -9.57 -3.05
C PHE A 85 -0.13 -10.22 -2.89
N ARG A 86 0.64 -9.73 -1.93
CA ARG A 86 1.89 -10.30 -1.49
C ARG A 86 1.93 -10.21 0.03
N GLU A 87 2.37 -11.30 0.63
CA GLU A 87 2.68 -11.39 2.04
C GLU A 87 4.19 -11.17 2.23
N ASN A 88 4.54 -10.45 3.28
CA ASN A 88 5.90 -10.29 3.77
C ASN A 88 5.82 -10.70 5.23
N ASP A 89 6.10 -11.97 5.46
CA ASP A 89 6.21 -12.54 6.80
C ASP A 89 7.45 -11.97 7.50
N ASP A 90 7.41 -11.93 8.83
CA ASP A 90 8.55 -11.64 9.70
C ASP A 90 9.20 -10.26 9.40
N ILE A 91 8.39 -9.19 9.26
CA ILE A 91 8.92 -7.84 9.07
C ILE A 91 9.76 -7.42 10.27
N LEU A 92 10.85 -6.68 10.01
CA LEU A 92 11.86 -6.39 11.02
C LEU A 92 11.88 -4.90 11.40
N LEU A 93 11.91 -4.61 12.70
CA LEU A 93 12.34 -3.32 13.24
C LEU A 93 13.59 -3.53 14.09
N ALA A 94 14.61 -2.70 13.88
CA ALA A 94 15.91 -2.81 14.54
C ALA A 94 16.57 -4.22 14.45
N GLY A 95 16.15 -5.04 13.48
CA GLY A 95 16.61 -6.41 13.30
C GLY A 95 15.86 -7.46 14.15
N GLN A 96 14.80 -7.07 14.84
CA GLN A 96 13.87 -7.96 15.53
C GLN A 96 12.59 -8.11 14.72
N GLU A 97 12.03 -9.32 14.72
CA GLU A 97 10.74 -9.63 14.15
C GLU A 97 9.63 -8.93 14.94
N VAL A 98 8.70 -8.31 14.22
CA VAL A 98 7.61 -7.55 14.83
C VAL A 98 6.23 -7.90 14.29
N GLY A 99 6.15 -8.80 13.29
CA GLY A 99 4.90 -9.32 12.72
C GLY A 99 4.89 -9.32 11.20
N ASP A 100 3.71 -9.18 10.62
CA ASP A 100 3.46 -9.44 9.19
C ASP A 100 2.94 -8.23 8.43
N LEU A 101 3.30 -8.14 7.15
CA LEU A 101 2.82 -7.11 6.24
C LEU A 101 2.23 -7.68 4.95
N TYR A 102 0.96 -7.37 4.71
CA TYR A 102 0.24 -7.70 3.49
C TYR A 102 0.11 -6.49 2.57
N ASP A 103 0.58 -6.67 1.35
CA ASP A 103 0.53 -5.70 0.28
C ASP A 103 -0.52 -6.10 -0.76
N PHE A 104 -1.54 -5.27 -0.94
CA PHE A 104 -2.67 -5.56 -1.80
C PHE A 104 -2.72 -4.62 -3.00
N VAL A 105 -3.24 -5.15 -4.12
CA VAL A 105 -3.74 -4.34 -5.23
C VAL A 105 -5.17 -4.70 -5.49
N TYR A 106 -6.06 -3.74 -5.28
CA TYR A 106 -7.49 -3.82 -5.56
C TYR A 106 -7.85 -3.03 -6.82
N ARG A 107 -9.02 -3.36 -7.37
CA ARG A 107 -9.76 -2.50 -8.29
C ARG A 107 -11.03 -2.02 -7.62
N ASP A 108 -11.25 -0.70 -7.65
CA ASP A 108 -12.50 -0.12 -7.17
C ASP A 108 -13.58 -0.18 -8.26
N SER A 109 -14.77 -0.65 -7.90
CA SER A 109 -15.90 -0.77 -8.82
C SER A 109 -16.53 0.58 -9.20
N LEU A 110 -16.32 1.63 -8.41
CA LEU A 110 -16.93 2.95 -8.68
C LEU A 110 -16.32 3.66 -9.90
N ASP A 111 -15.00 3.61 -10.01
CA ASP A 111 -14.25 4.37 -11.03
C ASP A 111 -13.23 3.49 -11.78
N GLY A 112 -13.15 2.20 -11.47
CA GLY A 112 -12.23 1.27 -12.09
C GLY A 112 -10.77 1.53 -11.76
N LYS A 113 -10.44 2.42 -10.81
CA LYS A 113 -9.06 2.76 -10.47
C LYS A 113 -8.36 1.68 -9.65
N LEU A 114 -7.03 1.70 -9.69
CA LEU A 114 -6.20 0.87 -8.83
C LEU A 114 -6.18 1.45 -7.42
N VAL A 115 -6.27 0.56 -6.43
CA VAL A 115 -6.14 0.88 -5.01
C VAL A 115 -5.06 -0.03 -4.42
N PHE A 116 -3.99 0.57 -3.93
CA PHE A 116 -2.89 -0.12 -3.27
C PHE A 116 -3.18 -0.16 -1.77
N GLY A 117 -3.18 -1.34 -1.17
CA GLY A 117 -3.44 -1.54 0.25
C GLY A 117 -2.20 -2.01 0.99
N THR A 118 -2.03 -1.55 2.22
CA THR A 118 -1.02 -2.06 3.16
C THR A 118 -1.71 -2.41 4.45
N ARG A 119 -1.71 -3.69 4.78
CA ARG A 119 -2.11 -4.17 6.10
C ARG A 119 -0.85 -4.56 6.84
N VAL A 120 -0.71 -4.06 8.05
CA VAL A 120 0.24 -4.57 9.02
C VAL A 120 -0.51 -5.28 10.12
N ILE A 121 0.09 -6.31 10.68
CA ILE A 121 -0.36 -7.03 11.87
C ILE A 121 0.88 -7.23 12.70
N LEU A 122 1.00 -6.49 13.80
CA LEU A 122 2.06 -6.72 14.76
C LEU A 122 1.75 -7.98 15.55
N GLU A 123 2.79 -8.70 15.92
CA GLU A 123 2.68 -9.74 16.94
C GLU A 123 2.19 -9.08 18.22
N GLY A 124 1.13 -9.63 18.81
CA GLY A 124 0.74 -9.20 20.15
C GLY A 124 1.83 -9.60 21.14
N GLU A 125 1.73 -9.12 22.38
CA GLU A 125 2.44 -9.71 23.51
C GLU A 125 2.02 -11.20 23.66
N GLU A 126 2.54 -12.10 22.82
CA GLU A 126 2.48 -13.51 23.13
C GLU A 126 3.48 -13.75 24.25
N GLU A 127 2.97 -14.39 25.31
CA GLU A 127 3.61 -14.74 26.56
C GLU A 127 4.84 -15.66 26.35
N GLU A 128 5.86 -15.21 25.62
CA GLU A 128 7.19 -15.81 25.75
C GLU A 128 7.76 -15.35 27.10
N GLU A 129 7.39 -16.09 28.15
CA GLU A 129 8.15 -16.24 29.39
C GLU A 129 9.55 -16.85 29.11
N GLU A 130 10.21 -16.50 28.01
CA GLU A 130 11.65 -16.68 27.91
C GLU A 130 12.28 -15.59 28.78
N GLU A 131 13.06 -16.02 29.78
CA GLU A 131 13.77 -15.17 30.71
C GLU A 131 14.58 -14.09 29.97
N VAL A 132 13.96 -12.94 29.68
CA VAL A 132 14.66 -11.78 29.15
C VAL A 132 15.62 -11.33 30.25
N GLU A 133 16.92 -11.52 30.01
CA GLU A 133 17.96 -10.90 30.84
C GLU A 133 17.62 -9.42 31.00
N GLU A 134 17.58 -8.96 32.25
CA GLU A 134 17.21 -7.60 32.64
C GLU A 134 18.00 -6.56 31.82
N GLY A 135 17.38 -6.02 30.75
CA GLY A 135 18.02 -5.07 29.84
C GLY A 135 17.32 -4.88 28.50
N GLU A 136 16.34 -3.99 28.48
CA GLU A 136 15.66 -3.36 27.32
C GLU A 136 14.67 -4.27 26.56
N GLU A 137 13.42 -4.31 27.03
CA GLU A 137 12.27 -4.70 26.22
C GLU A 137 12.17 -3.74 25.02
N PHE A 138 12.11 -4.29 23.81
CA PHE A 138 11.90 -3.49 22.60
C PHE A 138 10.39 -3.29 22.43
N GLU A 139 9.91 -2.11 22.80
CA GLU A 139 8.52 -1.72 22.60
C GLU A 139 8.27 -1.53 21.10
N VAL A 140 7.43 -2.39 20.52
CA VAL A 140 7.13 -2.40 19.10
C VAL A 140 6.05 -1.36 18.80
N GLU A 141 6.38 -0.40 17.96
CA GLU A 141 5.41 0.58 17.50
C GLU A 141 5.58 0.94 16.02
N LEU A 142 4.46 1.05 15.31
CA LEU A 142 4.41 1.62 13.97
C LEU A 142 3.60 2.91 13.95
N ASN A 143 4.29 4.05 14.09
CA ASN A 143 3.67 5.37 13.95
C ASN A 143 3.50 5.77 12.48
N PHE A 144 4.35 5.27 11.57
CA PHE A 144 4.31 5.67 10.17
C PHE A 144 4.40 4.48 9.22
N ILE A 145 3.53 4.48 8.21
CA ILE A 145 3.57 3.57 7.07
C ILE A 145 3.61 4.39 5.79
N TYR A 146 4.42 3.98 4.83
CA TYR A 146 4.67 4.70 3.59
C TYR A 146 4.31 3.86 2.38
N ARG A 147 3.83 4.54 1.33
CA ARG A 147 3.64 3.96 0.00
C ARG A 147 4.35 4.79 -1.07
N GLY A 148 5.23 4.14 -1.83
CA GLY A 148 6.06 4.75 -2.87
C GLY A 148 5.66 4.41 -4.30
N GLY A 149 6.27 5.11 -5.25
CA GLY A 149 6.02 4.99 -6.68
C GLY A 149 4.89 5.86 -7.22
N PHE A 150 4.47 6.90 -6.51
CA PHE A 150 3.36 7.77 -6.90
C PHE A 150 3.79 9.05 -7.65
N THR A 151 5.05 9.14 -8.05
CA THR A 151 5.51 10.23 -8.91
C THR A 151 4.67 10.30 -10.19
N ASN A 152 4.14 11.49 -10.51
CA ASN A 152 3.26 11.76 -11.66
C ASN A 152 1.87 11.08 -11.61
N TYR A 153 1.48 10.49 -10.49
CA TYR A 153 0.15 9.94 -10.31
C TYR A 153 -0.69 10.80 -9.36
N THR A 154 -2.00 10.80 -9.58
CA THR A 154 -2.96 11.27 -8.58
C THR A 154 -3.03 10.27 -7.43
N THR A 155 -3.24 10.79 -6.22
CA THR A 155 -3.25 10.00 -5.00
C THR A 155 -4.39 10.45 -4.09
N ALA A 156 -5.18 9.49 -3.64
CA ALA A 156 -6.19 9.68 -2.61
C ALA A 156 -6.07 8.57 -1.58
N ALA A 157 -6.21 8.89 -0.30
CA ALA A 157 -6.04 7.96 0.80
C ALA A 157 -7.37 7.60 1.44
N ALA A 158 -7.40 6.41 2.02
CA ALA A 158 -8.46 5.96 2.90
C ALA A 158 -7.97 4.85 3.83
N TRP A 159 -8.77 4.49 4.82
CA TRP A 159 -8.58 3.34 5.70
C TRP A 159 -9.92 2.65 5.96
N THR A 160 -9.88 1.38 6.36
CA THR A 160 -11.09 0.60 6.70
C THR A 160 -10.75 -0.40 7.77
N PHE A 161 -11.74 -0.80 8.56
CA PHE A 161 -11.63 -1.98 9.42
C PHE A 161 -11.81 -3.26 8.60
N LEU A 162 -10.94 -4.23 8.83
CA LEU A 162 -11.10 -5.64 8.45
C LEU A 162 -11.46 -6.52 9.66
N GLY A 163 -11.12 -6.05 10.87
CA GLY A 163 -11.47 -6.68 12.14
C GLY A 163 -11.37 -5.68 13.30
N ASP A 164 -11.68 -6.14 14.51
CA ASP A 164 -11.74 -5.29 15.70
C ASP A 164 -10.37 -4.80 16.20
N ASN A 165 -9.29 -5.44 15.73
CA ASN A 165 -7.90 -5.09 16.08
C ASN A 165 -7.26 -4.08 15.11
N ASP A 166 -8.03 -3.51 14.18
CA ASP A 166 -7.52 -2.53 13.24
C ASP A 166 -7.54 -1.12 13.85
N LEU A 167 -6.42 -0.40 13.78
CA LEU A 167 -6.29 1.00 14.16
C LEU A 167 -6.60 1.89 12.96
N ARG A 168 -7.35 2.96 13.23
CA ARG A 168 -7.63 4.02 12.25
C ARG A 168 -6.36 4.72 11.77
N MET A 169 -6.39 5.27 10.56
CA MET A 169 -5.36 6.20 10.10
C MET A 169 -5.59 7.59 10.72
N TYR A 170 -4.54 8.20 11.27
CA TYR A 170 -4.63 9.53 11.91
C TYR A 170 -4.57 10.65 10.89
N ASN A 171 -3.66 10.55 9.93
CA ASN A 171 -3.58 11.45 8.79
C ASN A 171 -2.84 10.81 7.63
N ALA A 172 -2.94 11.44 6.47
CA ALA A 172 -2.14 11.12 5.29
C ALA A 172 -1.51 12.38 4.70
N ALA A 173 -0.29 12.26 4.19
CA ALA A 173 0.44 13.36 3.56
C ALA A 173 1.40 12.86 2.46
N ARG A 174 1.73 13.72 1.49
CA ARG A 174 2.79 13.45 0.51
C ARG A 174 4.14 13.92 1.05
N THR A 175 4.84 13.05 1.78
CA THR A 175 6.08 13.38 2.48
C THR A 175 6.89 12.12 2.78
N ASP A 176 8.19 12.29 2.97
CA ASP A 176 9.15 11.29 3.48
C ASP A 176 9.47 11.50 4.98
N SER A 177 8.84 12.48 5.63
CA SER A 177 9.13 12.86 7.01
C SER A 177 8.62 11.87 8.05
N TYR A 178 9.49 11.55 9.01
CA TYR A 178 9.21 10.77 10.23
C TYR A 178 8.83 11.64 11.43
N GLU A 179 8.47 12.91 11.20
CA GLU A 179 8.07 13.83 12.27
C GLU A 179 6.55 13.81 12.49
N LEU A 180 6.11 13.94 13.74
CA LEU A 180 4.69 14.00 14.11
C LEU A 180 4.05 15.34 13.73
N ASP A 181 4.83 16.43 13.84
CA ASP A 181 4.32 17.80 13.73
C ASP A 181 4.77 18.50 12.44
N ALA A 182 3.79 19.02 11.70
CA ALA A 182 4.03 19.81 10.49
C ALA A 182 4.73 21.16 10.79
N PRO A 183 5.43 21.79 9.82
CA PRO A 183 5.46 21.47 8.39
C PRO A 183 6.45 20.36 8.02
N PHE A 184 6.04 19.52 7.07
CA PHE A 184 6.92 18.54 6.43
C PHE A 184 7.29 18.97 5.02
N ASP A 185 8.49 18.60 4.58
CA ASP A 185 8.86 18.72 3.17
C ASP A 185 7.98 17.80 2.32
N ALA A 186 7.57 18.29 1.16
CA ALA A 186 6.71 17.55 0.25
C ALA A 186 7.51 16.57 -0.61
N ASP A 187 7.10 15.31 -0.60
CA ASP A 187 7.68 14.26 -1.45
C ASP A 187 6.69 13.86 -2.56
N ALA A 188 7.16 13.86 -3.81
CA ALA A 188 6.31 13.59 -4.96
C ALA A 188 6.09 12.09 -5.21
N ASP A 189 6.80 11.21 -4.53
CA ASP A 189 6.76 9.76 -4.73
C ASP A 189 6.07 9.04 -3.57
N LEU A 190 6.24 9.54 -2.35
CA LEU A 190 5.76 8.92 -1.12
C LEU A 190 4.42 9.48 -0.65
N ILE A 191 3.57 8.56 -0.16
CA ILE A 191 2.40 8.83 0.65
C ILE A 191 2.67 8.25 2.03
N ARG A 192 2.73 9.10 3.06
CA ARG A 192 2.80 8.70 4.46
C ARG A 192 1.40 8.56 5.02
N PHE A 193 1.19 7.50 5.78
CA PHE A 193 0.07 7.29 6.70
C PHE A 193 0.62 7.40 8.12
N GLN A 194 0.04 8.28 8.92
CA GLN A 194 0.30 8.27 10.36
C GLN A 194 -0.70 7.35 11.04
N ALA A 195 -0.19 6.47 11.88
CA ALA A 195 -0.88 5.54 12.76
C ALA A 195 -0.14 5.52 14.10
N ASP A 196 -0.41 4.51 14.92
CA ASP A 196 0.08 4.35 16.30
C ASP A 196 -0.13 2.89 16.75
N ILE A 197 0.23 1.97 15.85
CA ILE A 197 -0.05 0.56 16.06
C ILE A 197 0.99 0.08 17.07
N SER A 198 0.56 -0.18 18.30
CA SER A 198 1.42 -0.65 19.40
C SER A 198 0.63 -1.55 20.36
N PRO A 199 0.95 -2.85 20.43
CA PRO A 199 0.37 -3.74 21.44
C PRO A 199 0.68 -3.29 22.88
N GLU A 200 1.90 -2.84 23.14
CA GLU A 200 2.44 -2.52 24.47
C GLU A 200 1.75 -1.28 25.07
N GLU A 201 1.36 -0.32 24.22
CA GLU A 201 0.58 0.84 24.65
C GLU A 201 -0.93 0.56 24.75
N GLY A 202 -1.35 -0.67 24.45
CA GLY A 202 -2.76 -1.07 24.41
C GLY A 202 -3.52 -0.52 23.21
N ASN A 203 -2.81 -0.03 22.18
CA ASN A 203 -3.39 0.31 20.89
C ASN A 203 -3.70 -0.98 20.08
N PRO A 204 -4.64 -0.93 19.13
CA PRO A 204 -4.88 -2.03 18.21
C PRO A 204 -3.60 -2.43 17.45
N ILE A 205 -3.40 -3.73 17.26
CA ILE A 205 -2.17 -4.34 16.71
C ILE A 205 -2.12 -4.40 15.19
N SER A 206 -3.15 -3.95 14.48
CA SER A 206 -3.20 -4.06 13.02
C SER A 206 -3.82 -2.83 12.37
N GLY A 207 -3.78 -2.72 11.05
CA GLY A 207 -4.46 -1.64 10.34
C GLY A 207 -4.34 -1.79 8.82
N LEU A 208 -5.42 -1.51 8.08
CA LEU A 208 -5.42 -1.50 6.60
C LEU A 208 -5.53 -0.06 6.06
N TYR A 209 -4.46 0.38 5.40
CA TYR A 209 -4.35 1.71 4.78
C TYR A 209 -4.28 1.62 3.26
N LEU A 210 -4.95 2.53 2.57
CA LEU A 210 -5.23 2.42 1.14
C LEU A 210 -4.81 3.70 0.40
N VAL A 211 -4.12 3.55 -0.75
CA VAL A 211 -3.90 4.63 -1.74
C VAL A 211 -4.61 4.28 -3.04
N LYS A 212 -5.59 5.10 -3.43
CA LYS A 212 -6.17 5.09 -4.78
C LYS A 212 -5.37 5.98 -5.71
N THR A 213 -5.21 5.52 -6.95
CA THR A 213 -4.49 6.27 -7.99
C THR A 213 -5.13 6.12 -9.38
N ASP A 214 -4.82 7.05 -10.28
CA ASP A 214 -5.14 6.98 -11.71
C ASP A 214 -4.16 6.12 -12.53
N ALA A 215 -3.20 5.46 -11.89
CA ALA A 215 -2.39 4.44 -12.54
C ALA A 215 -3.26 3.32 -13.16
N THR A 216 -2.90 2.90 -14.36
CA THR A 216 -3.63 1.85 -15.10
C THR A 216 -2.98 0.47 -14.96
N ALA A 217 -1.73 0.42 -14.50
CA ALA A 217 -0.96 -0.79 -14.27
C ALA A 217 -0.12 -0.69 -13.00
N PHE A 218 0.35 -1.86 -12.54
CA PHE A 218 1.20 -2.00 -11.37
C PHE A 218 2.28 -3.06 -11.63
N SER A 219 3.39 -2.96 -10.90
CA SER A 219 4.45 -3.96 -10.87
C SER A 219 5.10 -3.99 -9.50
N LEU A 220 5.89 -5.03 -9.21
CA LEU A 220 6.76 -5.01 -8.04
C LEU A 220 7.87 -3.97 -8.27
N ALA A 221 8.07 -3.12 -7.27
CA ALA A 221 9.14 -2.13 -7.20
C ALA A 221 9.90 -2.29 -5.88
N ALA A 222 11.19 -1.94 -5.89
CA ALA A 222 11.94 -1.78 -4.66
C ALA A 222 11.42 -0.55 -3.90
N ASN A 223 11.47 -0.60 -2.57
CA ASN A 223 11.08 0.49 -1.68
C ASN A 223 9.65 1.02 -1.92
N ALA A 224 8.71 0.12 -2.26
CA ALA A 224 7.32 0.49 -2.50
C ALA A 224 6.54 0.70 -1.20
N ILE A 225 7.02 0.13 -0.10
CA ILE A 225 6.39 0.16 1.21
C ILE A 225 7.46 0.48 2.24
N GLY A 226 7.18 1.42 3.14
CA GLY A 226 8.01 1.67 4.30
C GLY A 226 7.18 1.57 5.58
N TYR A 227 7.80 1.23 6.69
CA TYR A 227 7.19 1.18 8.01
C TYR A 227 8.22 1.61 9.05
N TYR A 228 7.81 2.48 9.96
CA TYR A 228 8.71 3.18 10.86
C TYR A 228 8.07 3.43 12.22
N GLN A 229 8.87 3.19 13.24
CA GLN A 229 8.72 3.73 14.58
C GLN A 229 9.31 5.14 14.61
N ALA A 230 8.52 6.10 15.09
CA ALA A 230 8.96 7.46 15.29
C ALA A 230 10.03 7.51 16.38
N GLY A 231 10.93 8.50 16.28
CA GLY A 231 11.87 8.79 17.36
C GLY A 231 11.15 9.61 18.42
N GLU A 232 10.23 9.00 19.17
CA GLU A 232 9.60 9.64 20.32
C GLU A 232 10.59 9.66 21.51
N GLU A 233 10.47 10.64 22.39
CA GLU A 233 11.24 10.73 23.65
C GLU A 233 12.78 10.65 23.56
N GLY A 234 13.36 10.93 22.39
CA GLY A 234 14.81 10.87 22.15
C GLY A 234 15.31 9.49 21.72
N GLN A 235 14.40 8.56 21.43
CA GLN A 235 14.69 7.29 20.79
C GLN A 235 15.11 7.49 19.33
N ALA A 236 15.82 6.50 18.78
CA ALA A 236 16.18 6.52 17.37
C ALA A 236 14.95 6.19 16.52
N VAL A 237 14.76 6.91 15.40
CA VAL A 237 13.82 6.48 14.36
C VAL A 237 14.33 5.16 13.79
N VAL A 238 13.49 4.13 13.83
CA VAL A 238 13.80 2.80 13.31
C VAL A 238 12.75 2.41 12.27
N GLY A 239 13.20 1.85 11.17
CA GLY A 239 12.31 1.34 10.13
C GLY A 239 13.07 1.03 8.87
N GLU A 240 12.35 0.49 7.89
CA GLU A 240 12.93 0.14 6.61
C GLU A 240 11.92 0.29 5.46
N PHE A 241 12.45 0.19 4.25
CA PHE A 241 11.66 0.10 3.03
C PHE A 241 11.83 -1.29 2.41
N ILE A 242 10.71 -1.91 2.07
CA ILE A 242 10.67 -3.22 1.42
C ILE A 242 10.11 -3.13 0.00
N ALA A 243 10.35 -4.16 -0.79
CA ALA A 243 9.75 -4.27 -2.11
C ALA A 243 8.24 -4.56 -2.00
N GLY A 244 7.46 -3.99 -2.91
CA GLY A 244 6.00 -4.16 -2.96
C GLY A 244 5.44 -3.71 -4.30
N PHE A 245 4.12 -3.78 -4.46
CA PHE A 245 3.41 -3.31 -5.62
C PHE A 245 3.40 -1.77 -5.64
N ALA A 246 3.80 -1.21 -6.77
CA ALA A 246 3.73 0.21 -7.03
C ALA A 246 3.05 0.47 -8.38
N PRO A 247 2.47 1.67 -8.58
CA PRO A 247 2.09 2.15 -9.89
C PRO A 247 3.21 1.99 -10.91
N THR A 248 2.88 1.62 -12.14
CA THR A 248 3.86 1.59 -13.22
C THR A 248 3.24 2.09 -14.52
N ALA A 249 4.06 2.72 -15.36
CA ALA A 249 3.62 3.16 -16.67
C ALA A 249 3.41 1.94 -17.57
N VAL A 250 2.31 1.95 -18.31
CA VAL A 250 2.13 1.00 -19.41
C VAL A 250 3.08 1.41 -20.54
N PRO A 251 3.93 0.52 -21.06
CA PRO A 251 4.72 0.85 -22.24
C PRO A 251 3.81 1.30 -23.38
N GLU A 252 4.13 2.42 -24.02
CA GLU A 252 3.31 2.92 -25.12
C GLU A 252 3.11 1.85 -26.22
N PRO A 253 1.95 1.81 -26.91
CA PRO A 253 1.65 0.83 -27.98
C PRO A 253 2.74 0.73 -29.05
N GLU A 254 3.42 1.84 -29.35
CA GLU A 254 4.55 1.90 -30.27
C GLU A 254 5.77 1.09 -29.81
N ASN A 255 6.00 0.95 -28.50
CA ASN A 255 7.04 0.07 -27.95
C ASN A 255 6.72 -1.39 -28.23
N TYR A 256 5.44 -1.79 -28.14
CA TYR A 256 5.00 -3.13 -28.54
C TYR A 256 5.11 -3.35 -30.04
N ALA A 257 4.76 -2.35 -30.85
CA ALA A 257 4.89 -2.42 -32.30
C ALA A 257 6.37 -2.56 -32.73
N LEU A 258 7.28 -1.80 -32.13
CA LEU A 258 8.72 -1.89 -32.36
C LEU A 258 9.31 -3.23 -31.92
N MET A 259 8.89 -3.75 -30.77
CA MET A 259 9.27 -5.09 -30.31
C MET A 259 8.80 -6.17 -31.31
N MET A 260 7.55 -6.10 -31.75
CA MET A 260 6.98 -7.04 -32.72
C MET A 260 7.66 -6.95 -34.10
N LEU A 261 7.98 -5.74 -34.55
CA LEU A 261 8.76 -5.51 -35.77
C LEU A 261 10.19 -6.07 -35.64
N GLY A 262 10.83 -5.87 -34.48
CA GLY A 262 12.15 -6.43 -34.17
C GLY A 262 12.16 -7.96 -34.18
N LEU A 263 11.19 -8.59 -33.53
CA LEU A 263 11.02 -10.05 -33.55
C LEU A 263 10.73 -10.58 -34.96
N GLY A 264 9.91 -9.85 -35.74
CA GLY A 264 9.64 -10.15 -37.14
C GLY A 264 10.90 -10.11 -38.01
N ALA A 265 11.76 -9.11 -37.82
CA ALA A 265 13.03 -8.98 -38.53
C ALA A 265 14.00 -10.12 -38.20
N ILE A 266 14.11 -10.52 -36.93
CA ILE A 266 14.94 -11.64 -36.49
C ILE A 266 14.44 -12.96 -37.09
N ALA A 267 13.12 -13.21 -37.09
CA ALA A 267 12.53 -14.40 -37.69
C ALA A 267 12.78 -14.46 -39.21
N PHE A 268 12.69 -13.31 -39.89
CA PHE A 268 12.97 -13.21 -41.33
C PHE A 268 14.45 -13.46 -41.65
N ALA A 269 15.38 -12.86 -40.91
CA ALA A 269 16.82 -13.07 -41.07
C ALA A 269 17.21 -14.55 -40.85
N ARG A 270 16.65 -15.19 -39.81
CA ARG A 270 16.87 -16.61 -39.52
C ARG A 270 16.31 -17.54 -40.61
N ARG A 271 15.24 -17.13 -41.30
CA ARG A 271 14.67 -17.87 -42.44
C ARG A 271 15.52 -17.73 -43.70
N GLN A 272 16.20 -16.60 -43.89
CA GLN A 272 17.15 -16.45 -45.00
C GLN A 272 18.42 -17.26 -44.80
N GLN A 273 18.94 -17.34 -43.57
CA GLN A 273 20.13 -18.16 -43.26
C GLN A 273 19.91 -19.67 -43.46
N LYS A 274 18.68 -20.17 -43.34
CA LYS A 274 18.36 -21.60 -43.64
C LYS A 274 18.21 -21.90 -45.14
N LYS A 275 18.18 -20.88 -46.00
CA LYS A 275 18.04 -21.02 -47.46
C LYS A 275 19.34 -20.78 -48.22
N ALA A 276 20.42 -20.39 -47.53
CA ALA A 276 21.78 -20.34 -48.04
C ALA A 276 22.52 -21.62 -47.60
#